data_AF-A0A920DMY5-F1
#
_entry.id   AF-A0A920DMY5-F1
#
_cell.length_a   1.000
_cell.length_b   1.000
_cell.length_c   1.000
_cell.angle_alpha   90.00
_cell.angle_beta   90.00
_cell.angle_gamma   90.00
#
_symmetry.space_group_name_H-M   'P 1'
#
loop_
_entity.id
_entity.type
_entity.pdbx_description
1 polymer ?
#
loop_
_entity_poly.entity_id
_entity_poly.type
_entity_poly.pdbx_seq_one_letter_code
_entity_poly.pdbx_strand_id
1 'polypeptide(L)'
;MLIVGTLPIVIIGLFFRDYFSVRPSLDEIAYANLIFAGLLLGAFLISSKNKSYAEITLLSALVIGLFQIFALFPGASRSGMAITGALFMGLSLKSGSKFAFLLSIPTILASLILLFLMSLAQSALLRFI
;
A
#
# COMPACT_ATOMS: atom_id res chain seq x y z
N MET A 1 14.93 -1.01 -4.93
CA MET A 1 14.13 -0.72 -3.72
C MET A 1 12.64 -0.58 -4.02
N LEU A 2 12.22 0.30 -4.94
CA LEU A 2 10.78 0.48 -5.22
C LEU A 2 10.09 -0.80 -5.71
N ILE A 3 10.67 -1.49 -6.70
CA ILE A 3 10.13 -2.78 -7.20
C ILE A 3 9.96 -3.77 -6.04
N VAL A 4 11.00 -3.89 -5.21
CA VAL A 4 11.02 -4.80 -4.05
C VAL A 4 9.93 -4.46 -3.04
N GLY A 5 9.73 -3.17 -2.73
CA GLY A 5 8.64 -2.74 -1.86
C GLY A 5 7.26 -2.90 -2.49
N THR A 6 7.14 -2.94 -3.82
CA THR A 6 5.86 -3.13 -4.51
C THR A 6 5.45 -4.60 -4.57
N LEU A 7 6.41 -5.54 -4.55
CA LEU A 7 6.13 -6.97 -4.65
C LEU A 7 5.08 -7.49 -3.66
N PRO A 8 5.15 -7.19 -2.35
CA PRO A 8 4.20 -7.76 -1.38
C PRO A 8 2.74 -7.38 -1.68
N ILE A 9 2.45 -6.10 -1.92
CA ILE A 9 1.08 -5.66 -2.22
C ILE A 9 0.59 -6.20 -3.57
N VAL A 10 1.45 -6.30 -4.59
CA VAL A 10 1.06 -6.87 -5.89
C VAL A 10 0.74 -8.35 -5.75
N ILE A 11 1.57 -9.12 -5.06
CA ILE A 11 1.33 -10.56 -4.84
C ILE A 11 0.01 -10.75 -4.10
N ILE A 12 -0.17 -10.09 -2.95
CA ILE A 12 -1.40 -10.26 -2.17
C ILE A 12 -2.63 -9.74 -2.93
N GLY A 13 -2.51 -8.60 -3.61
CA GLY A 13 -3.59 -8.02 -4.40
C GLY A 13 -4.02 -8.89 -5.59
N LEU A 14 -3.12 -9.69 -6.15
CA LEU A 14 -3.45 -10.65 -7.23
C LEU A 14 -4.15 -11.90 -6.69
N PHE A 15 -3.65 -12.50 -5.62
CA PHE A 15 -4.20 -13.76 -5.09
C PHE A 15 -5.46 -13.59 -4.24
N PHE A 16 -5.64 -12.44 -3.60
CA PHE A 16 -6.74 -12.18 -2.66
C PHE A 16 -7.68 -11.08 -3.15
N ARG A 17 -7.69 -10.78 -4.45
CA ARG A 17 -8.51 -9.71 -5.05
C ARG A 17 -9.98 -9.78 -4.65
N ASP A 18 -10.57 -10.98 -4.70
CA ASP A 18 -12.01 -11.16 -4.46
C ASP A 18 -12.38 -10.89 -3.00
N TYR A 19 -11.47 -11.19 -2.06
CA TYR A 19 -11.65 -10.88 -0.64
C TYR A 19 -11.75 -9.36 -0.40
N PHE A 20 -10.95 -8.56 -1.11
CA PHE A 20 -10.94 -7.10 -1.01
C PHE A 20 -11.97 -6.40 -1.91
N SER A 21 -12.75 -7.16 -2.70
CA SER A 21 -13.74 -6.62 -3.65
C SER A 21 -15.10 -6.30 -3.01
N VAL A 22 -15.27 -6.65 -1.73
CA VAL A 22 -16.48 -6.35 -0.95
C VAL A 22 -16.67 -4.84 -0.85
N ARG A 23 -17.88 -4.36 -1.11
CA ARG A 23 -18.24 -2.94 -0.96
C ARG A 23 -18.48 -2.64 0.52
N PRO A 24 -17.60 -1.91 1.21
CA PRO A 24 -17.80 -1.57 2.60
C PRO A 24 -18.93 -0.53 2.76
N SER A 25 -19.53 -0.49 3.94
CA SER A 25 -20.37 0.63 4.36
C SER A 25 -19.54 1.89 4.66
N LEU A 26 -20.21 3.04 4.75
CA LEU A 26 -19.55 4.30 5.14
C LEU A 26 -18.96 4.21 6.55
N ASP A 27 -19.65 3.53 7.47
CA ASP A 27 -19.20 3.34 8.84
C ASP A 27 -17.94 2.46 8.89
N GLU A 28 -17.90 1.38 8.11
CA GLU A 28 -16.71 0.52 7.99
C GLU A 28 -15.49 1.30 7.47
N ILE A 29 -15.67 2.16 6.46
CA ILE A 29 -14.60 3.03 5.96
C ILE A 29 -14.13 4.00 7.06
N ALA A 30 -15.06 4.59 7.82
CA ALA A 30 -14.73 5.53 8.88
C ALA A 30 -13.92 4.87 10.01
N TYR A 31 -14.36 3.69 10.48
CA TYR A 31 -13.63 2.93 11.49
C TYR A 31 -12.26 2.47 10.99
N ALA A 32 -12.17 1.96 9.76
CA ALA A 32 -10.91 1.58 9.15
C ALA A 32 -9.93 2.76 9.10
N ASN A 33 -10.38 3.93 8.65
CA ASN A 33 -9.54 5.12 8.58
C ASN A 33 -9.02 5.53 9.97
N LEU A 34 -9.86 5.47 11.01
CA LEU A 34 -9.44 5.77 12.38
C LEU A 34 -8.38 4.76 12.89
N ILE A 35 -8.56 3.47 12.61
CA ILE A 35 -7.60 2.41 12.97
C ILE A 35 -6.26 2.66 12.28
N PHE A 36 -6.26 2.90 10.97
CA PHE A 36 -5.03 3.10 10.21
C PHE A 36 -4.34 4.43 10.54
N ALA A 37 -5.10 5.48 10.85
CA ALA A 37 -4.57 6.72 11.39
C ALA A 37 -3.92 6.50 12.77
N GLY A 38 -4.56 5.71 13.64
CA GLY A 38 -3.99 5.29 14.93
C GLY A 38 -2.69 4.50 14.78
N LEU A 39 -2.61 3.59 13.82
CA LEU A 39 -1.38 2.86 13.49
C LEU A 39 -0.25 3.79 13.03
N LEU A 40 -0.57 4.75 12.15
CA LEU A 40 0.38 5.76 11.70
C LEU A 40 0.85 6.64 12.86
N LEU A 41 -0.07 7.07 13.73
CA LEU A 41 0.26 7.86 14.92
C LEU A 41 1.15 7.05 15.88
N GLY A 42 0.84 5.77 16.11
CA GLY A 42 1.67 4.88 16.91
C GLY A 42 3.09 4.76 16.36
N ALA A 43 3.22 4.48 15.06
CA ALA A 43 4.52 4.42 14.38
C ALA A 43 5.26 5.76 14.48
N PHE A 44 4.55 6.89 14.34
CA PHE A 44 5.11 8.21 14.52
C PHE A 44 5.63 8.42 15.94
N LEU A 45 4.90 8.02 16.97
CA LEU A 45 5.31 8.28 18.35
C LEU A 45 6.52 7.45 18.78
N ILE A 46 6.65 6.21 18.28
CA ILE A 46 7.72 5.29 18.71
C ILE A 46 8.95 5.28 17.79
N SER A 47 8.84 5.77 16.55
CA SER A 47 9.93 5.73 15.58
C SER A 47 11.12 6.60 16.00
N SER A 48 12.34 6.09 15.80
CA SER A 48 13.57 6.85 16.00
C SER A 48 13.73 8.02 15.03
N LYS A 49 13.13 7.93 13.83
CA LYS A 49 13.16 8.96 12.75
C LYS A 49 14.57 9.47 12.38
N ASN A 50 15.60 8.70 12.67
CA ASN A 50 17.00 9.11 12.55
C ASN A 50 17.67 8.66 11.24
N LYS A 51 17.02 7.79 10.45
CA LYS A 51 17.55 7.32 9.17
C LYS A 51 17.14 8.25 8.02
N SER A 52 18.08 8.49 7.13
CA SER A 52 17.92 9.25 5.90
C SER A 52 17.48 8.37 4.73
N TYR A 53 17.17 9.01 3.60
CA TYR A 53 16.80 8.31 2.37
C TYR A 53 17.93 7.43 1.82
N ALA A 54 19.19 7.78 2.07
CA ALA A 54 20.35 7.00 1.63
C ALA A 54 20.50 5.67 2.40
N GLU A 55 19.90 5.57 3.59
CA GLU A 55 19.98 4.39 4.46
C GLU A 55 18.83 3.38 4.20
N ILE A 56 18.08 3.55 3.11
CA ILE A 56 17.03 2.61 2.72
C ILE A 56 17.69 1.32 2.21
N THR A 57 17.58 0.25 3.01
CA THR A 57 18.05 -1.09 2.64
C THR A 57 16.95 -1.88 1.94
N LEU A 58 17.33 -3.04 1.40
CA LEU A 58 16.38 -4.00 0.82
C LEU A 58 15.35 -4.47 1.86
N LEU A 59 15.79 -4.69 3.09
CA LEU A 59 14.93 -5.04 4.21
C LEU A 59 13.93 -3.91 4.52
N SER A 60 14.40 -2.66 4.55
CA SER A 60 13.50 -1.51 4.73
C SER A 60 12.42 -1.47 3.65
N ALA A 61 12.80 -1.67 2.38
CA ALA A 61 11.86 -1.69 1.27
C ALA A 61 10.84 -2.83 1.38
N LEU A 62 11.27 -4.04 1.75
CA LEU A 62 10.39 -5.19 1.97
C LEU A 62 9.38 -4.93 3.11
N VAL A 63 9.85 -4.43 4.25
CA VAL A 63 8.97 -4.12 5.40
C VAL A 63 7.96 -3.04 5.02
N ILE A 64 8.39 -1.97 4.35
CA ILE A 64 7.47 -0.93 3.85
C ILE A 64 6.42 -1.53 2.92
N GLY A 65 6.82 -2.45 2.04
CA GLY A 65 5.91 -3.17 1.15
C GLY A 65 4.90 -4.05 1.88
N LEU A 66 5.33 -4.74 2.94
CA LEU A 66 4.45 -5.54 3.80
C LEU A 66 3.38 -4.65 4.47
N PHE A 67 3.77 -3.48 4.98
CA PHE A 67 2.79 -2.51 5.49
C PHE A 67 1.84 -2.02 4.40
N GLN A 68 2.32 -1.85 3.17
CA GLN A 68 1.47 -1.38 2.07
C GLN A 68 0.34 -2.37 1.73
N ILE A 69 0.45 -3.65 2.07
CA ILE A 69 -0.64 -4.64 1.93
C ILE A 69 -1.91 -4.17 2.63
N PHE A 70 -1.80 -3.51 3.79
CA PHE A 70 -2.97 -2.99 4.52
C PHE A 70 -3.77 -1.99 3.69
N ALA A 71 -3.17 -1.39 2.67
CA ALA A 71 -3.86 -0.48 1.77
C ALA A 71 -4.84 -1.15 0.80
N LEU A 72 -4.91 -2.49 0.77
CA LEU A 72 -5.95 -3.24 0.09
C LEU A 72 -7.28 -3.19 0.85
N PHE A 73 -7.25 -2.92 2.17
CA PHE A 73 -8.47 -2.73 2.96
C PHE A 73 -9.12 -1.39 2.60
N PRO A 74 -10.43 -1.37 2.30
CA PRO A 74 -11.13 -0.12 2.09
C PRO A 74 -11.02 0.82 3.30
N GLY A 75 -10.78 2.11 3.06
CA GLY A 75 -10.54 3.10 4.12
C GLY A 75 -9.08 3.21 4.57
N ALA A 76 -8.20 2.28 4.19
CA ALA A 76 -6.77 2.42 4.40
C ALA A 76 -6.11 3.38 3.39
N SER A 77 -5.23 4.24 3.87
CA SER A 77 -4.44 5.12 3.00
C SER A 77 -3.15 4.42 2.55
N ARG A 78 -2.97 4.20 1.24
CA ARG A 78 -1.72 3.63 0.67
C ARG A 78 -0.47 4.36 1.12
N SER A 79 -0.46 5.69 0.96
CA SER A 79 0.68 6.51 1.38
C SER A 79 0.83 6.47 2.89
N GLY A 80 -0.28 6.49 3.64
CA GLY A 80 -0.27 6.35 5.10
C GLY A 80 0.42 5.06 5.55
N MET A 81 0.01 3.91 5.00
CA MET A 81 0.59 2.61 5.37
C MET A 81 2.05 2.47 4.95
N ALA A 82 2.43 2.95 3.78
CA ALA A 82 3.84 2.98 3.38
C ALA A 82 4.69 3.88 4.30
N ILE A 83 4.16 5.05 4.71
CA ILE A 83 4.82 5.94 5.68
C ILE A 83 4.91 5.27 7.06
N THR A 84 3.85 4.60 7.51
CA THR A 84 3.82 3.81 8.75
C THR A 84 4.97 2.80 8.76
N GLY A 85 5.10 1.98 7.72
CA GLY A 85 6.20 1.02 7.59
C GLY A 85 7.58 1.69 7.54
N ALA A 86 7.68 2.84 6.87
CA ALA A 86 8.94 3.59 6.80
C ALA A 86 9.37 4.13 8.18
N LEU A 87 8.42 4.63 8.96
CA LEU A 87 8.63 5.08 10.33
C LEU A 87 9.04 3.91 11.23
N PHE A 88 8.40 2.75 11.13
CA PHE A 88 8.85 1.56 11.87
C PHE A 88 10.29 1.15 11.55
N MET A 89 10.74 1.37 10.30
CA MET A 89 12.14 1.15 9.91
C MET A 89 13.13 2.22 10.39
N GLY A 90 12.63 3.28 11.06
CA GLY A 90 13.41 4.38 11.61
C GLY A 90 13.68 5.52 10.64
N LEU A 91 13.03 5.54 9.45
CA LEU A 91 13.20 6.62 8.49
C LEU A 91 12.61 7.93 9.01
N SER A 92 13.32 9.03 8.78
CA SER A 92 12.79 10.38 8.97
C SER A 92 11.53 10.60 8.12
N LEU A 93 10.62 11.45 8.59
CA LEU A 93 9.36 11.75 7.88
C LEU A 93 9.58 12.16 6.44
N LYS A 94 10.56 13.04 6.20
CA LYS A 94 10.91 13.50 4.84
C LYS A 94 11.31 12.33 3.95
N SER A 95 12.14 11.42 4.46
CA SER A 95 12.64 10.27 3.69
C SER A 95 11.57 9.21 3.48
N GLY A 96 10.82 8.88 4.54
CA GLY A 96 9.72 7.93 4.52
C GLY A 96 8.60 8.36 3.58
N SER A 97 8.14 9.61 3.67
CA SER A 97 7.13 10.16 2.76
C SER A 97 7.61 10.22 1.32
N LYS A 98 8.87 10.60 1.08
CA LYS A 98 9.45 10.58 -0.28
C LYS A 98 9.45 9.17 -0.86
N PHE A 99 9.88 8.17 -0.09
CA PHE A 99 9.87 6.79 -0.54
C PHE A 99 8.44 6.28 -0.78
N ALA A 100 7.50 6.56 0.12
CA ALA A 100 6.09 6.16 0.00
C ALA A 100 5.41 6.74 -1.25
N PHE A 101 5.67 8.01 -1.60
CA PHE A 101 5.14 8.60 -2.82
C PHE A 101 5.74 7.97 -4.08
N LEU A 102 7.05 7.74 -4.11
CA LEU A 102 7.69 7.05 -5.23
C LEU A 102 7.22 5.60 -5.36
N LEU A 103 6.99 4.91 -4.25
CA LEU A 103 6.46 3.54 -4.21
C LEU A 103 5.02 3.44 -4.71
N SER A 104 4.25 4.52 -4.55
CA SER A 104 2.88 4.58 -5.04
C SER A 104 2.81 4.52 -6.57
N ILE A 105 3.81 5.01 -7.29
CA ILE A 105 3.85 4.99 -8.77
C ILE A 105 3.76 3.55 -9.32
N PRO A 106 4.72 2.64 -9.05
CA PRO A 106 4.64 1.27 -9.54
C PRO A 106 3.43 0.50 -8.97
N THR A 107 3.02 0.81 -7.74
CA THR A 107 1.83 0.19 -7.14
C THR A 107 0.55 0.54 -7.90
N ILE A 108 0.31 1.84 -8.14
CA ILE A 108 -0.85 2.34 -8.89
C ILE A 108 -0.83 1.76 -10.30
N LEU A 109 0.34 1.79 -10.96
CA LEU A 109 0.48 1.29 -12.32
C LEU A 109 0.11 -0.20 -12.41
N ALA A 110 0.59 -1.02 -11.47
CA ALA A 110 0.23 -2.44 -11.42
C ALA A 110 -1.28 -2.65 -11.25
N SER A 111 -1.93 -1.91 -10.35
CA SER A 111 -3.38 -1.96 -10.17
C SER A 111 -4.15 -1.54 -11.43
N LEU A 112 -3.70 -0.49 -12.12
CA LEU A 112 -4.33 -0.01 -13.35
C LEU A 112 -4.20 -1.02 -14.49
N ILE A 113 -3.02 -1.62 -14.67
CA ILE A 113 -2.80 -2.66 -15.68
C ILE A 113 -3.71 -3.85 -15.42
N LEU A 114 -3.78 -4.33 -14.17
CA LEU A 114 -4.66 -5.43 -13.79
C LEU A 114 -6.12 -5.10 -14.09
N LEU A 115 -6.60 -3.93 -13.66
CA LEU A 115 -7.97 -3.49 -13.90
C LEU A 115 -8.30 -3.41 -15.39
N PHE A 116 -7.38 -2.87 -16.20
CA PHE A 116 -7.56 -2.73 -17.65
C PHE A 116 -7.64 -4.09 -18.35
N LEU A 117 -6.74 -5.02 -18.03
CA LEU A 117 -6.76 -6.38 -18.59
C LEU A 117 -8.05 -7.12 -18.24
N MET A 118 -8.54 -6.96 -17.01
CA MET A 118 -9.80 -7.58 -16.59
C MET A 118 -11.01 -6.98 -17.30
N SER A 119 -11.02 -5.66 -17.52
CA SER A 119 -12.08 -5.00 -18.28
C SER A 119 -12.13 -5.50 -19.73
N LEU A 120 -10.96 -5.68 -20.37
CA LEU A 120 -10.86 -6.28 -21.70
C LEU A 120 -11.43 -7.70 -21.73
N ALA A 121 -11.03 -8.56 -20.79
CA ALA A 121 -11.50 -9.93 -20.71
C ALA A 121 -13.03 -10.01 -20.53
N GLN A 122 -13.60 -9.16 -19.67
CA GLN A 122 -15.04 -9.12 -19.44
C GLN A 122 -15.81 -8.61 -20.66
N SER A 123 -15.28 -7.60 -21.37
CA SER A 123 -15.90 -7.09 -22.59
C SER A 123 -15.87 -8.09 -23.75
N ALA A 124 -14.82 -8.92 -23.83
CA ALA A 124 -14.73 -10.01 -24.80
C ALA A 124 -15.78 -11.09 -24.51
N LEU A 125 -15.91 -11.51 -23.25
CA LEU A 125 -16.89 -12.52 -22.83
C LEU A 125 -18.33 -12.10 -23.18
N LEU A 126 -18.69 -10.85 -22.93
CA LEU A 126 -20.03 -10.31 -23.22
C LEU A 126 -20.35 -10.21 -24.72
N ARG A 127 -19.36 -10.29 -25.62
CA ARG A 127 -19.59 -10.31 -27.08
C ARG A 127 -19.96 -11.69 -27.62
N PHE A 128 -19.84 -12.74 -26.81
CA PHE A 128 -20.13 -14.12 -27.20
C PHE A 128 -21.42 -14.68 -26.56
N ILE A 129 -22.17 -13.85 -25.84
CA ILE A 129 -23.48 -14.15 -25.24
C ILE A 129 -24.51 -13.24 -25.92
#